data_AF-Q5EPH2-F1
#
_entry.id   AF-Q5EPH2-F1
#
_cell.length_a   1.000
_cell.length_b   1.000
_cell.length_c   1.000
_cell.angle_alpha   90.00
_cell.angle_beta   90.00
_cell.angle_gamma   90.00
#
_symmetry.space_group_name_H-M   'P 1'
#
loop_
_entity.id
_entity.type
_entity.pdbx_description
1 polymer ?
#
loop_
_entity_poly.entity_id
_entity_poly.type
_entity_poly.pdbx_seq_one_letter_code
_entity_poly.pdbx_strand_id
1 'polypeptide(L)'
;MAATLPVFAVVFFAMVLASSQANECVSKGFGCLPQSDCPQEARLSYGGCSTVCCDLSKLTGCKGKGGECNPLDRQCKELQAESASCGKGQKCCVWLH
;
A
#
# COMPACT_ATOMS: atom_id res chain seq x y z
N MET A 1 43.47 -20.94 5.81
CA MET A 1 42.53 -20.02 5.13
C MET A 1 41.24 -20.76 4.74
N ALA A 2 40.55 -21.40 5.69
CA ALA A 2 39.43 -22.31 5.39
C ALA A 2 38.07 -21.88 5.99
N ALA A 3 38.07 -20.90 6.90
CA ALA A 3 36.87 -20.47 7.62
C ALA A 3 36.05 -19.37 6.92
N THR A 4 36.52 -18.83 5.78
CA THR A 4 35.87 -17.70 5.10
C THR A 4 34.64 -18.11 4.30
N LEU A 5 34.69 -19.26 3.60
CA LEU A 5 33.59 -19.76 2.78
C LEU A 5 32.25 -19.97 3.53
N PRO A 6 32.19 -20.62 4.72
CA PRO A 6 30.92 -20.79 5.42
C PRO A 6 30.35 -19.46 5.94
N VAL A 7 31.21 -18.52 6.35
CA VAL A 7 30.78 -17.19 6.84
C VAL A 7 30.13 -16.39 5.71
N PHE A 8 30.74 -16.35 4.53
CA PHE A 8 30.13 -15.69 3.37
C PHE A 8 28.77 -16.31 3.02
N ALA A 9 28.67 -17.64 2.96
CA ALA A 9 27.40 -18.31 2.68
C ALA A 9 26.31 -17.91 3.69
N VAL A 10 26.59 -17.95 5.00
CA VAL A 10 25.62 -17.56 6.04
C VAL A 10 25.18 -16.11 5.87
N VAL A 11 26.10 -15.18 5.59
CA VAL A 11 25.76 -13.77 5.36
C VAL A 11 24.90 -13.58 4.11
N PHE A 12 25.23 -14.25 3.01
CA PHE A 12 24.41 -14.21 1.79
C PHE A 12 23.00 -14.75 2.04
N PHE A 13 22.85 -15.89 2.73
CA PHE A 13 21.55 -16.43 3.08
C PHE A 13 20.74 -15.47 3.96
N ALA A 14 21.37 -14.84 4.96
CA ALA A 14 20.71 -13.85 5.81
C ALA A 14 20.23 -12.62 5.02
N MET A 15 21.04 -12.12 4.08
CA MET A 15 20.67 -11.00 3.22
C MET A 15 19.51 -11.35 2.28
N VAL A 16 19.51 -12.55 1.70
CA VAL A 16 18.40 -13.01 0.86
C VAL A 16 17.10 -13.12 1.66
N LEU A 17 17.15 -13.69 2.87
CA LEU A 17 15.98 -13.80 3.76
C LEU A 17 15.45 -12.43 4.22
N ALA A 18 16.34 -11.47 4.47
CA ALA A 18 15.94 -10.10 4.77
C ALA A 18 15.25 -9.44 3.56
N SER A 19 15.79 -9.67 2.36
CA SER A 19 15.25 -9.13 1.11
C SER A 19 13.90 -9.75 0.73
N SER A 20 13.69 -11.04 1.03
CA SER A 20 12.43 -11.73 0.74
C SER A 20 11.30 -11.29 1.68
N GLN A 21 11.61 -11.03 2.96
CA GLN A 21 10.63 -10.46 3.89
C GLN A 21 10.33 -9.00 3.61
N ALA A 22 11.28 -8.26 3.03
CA ALA A 22 11.13 -6.84 2.72
C ALA A 22 9.96 -6.53 1.76
N ASN A 23 9.36 -7.53 1.09
CA ASN A 23 8.29 -7.31 0.12
C ASN A 23 7.15 -8.34 0.19
N GLU A 24 6.96 -9.04 1.31
CA GLU A 24 5.90 -10.05 1.42
C GLU A 24 4.50 -9.45 1.14
N CYS A 25 4.19 -8.29 1.73
CA CYS A 25 2.94 -7.58 1.53
C CYS A 25 2.63 -7.32 0.04
N VAL A 26 3.60 -6.72 -0.67
CA VAL A 26 3.47 -6.38 -2.10
C VAL A 26 3.45 -7.64 -2.95
N SER A 27 4.27 -8.65 -2.63
CA SER A 27 4.30 -9.93 -3.33
C SER A 27 2.97 -10.70 -3.23
N LYS A 28 2.18 -10.45 -2.18
CA LYS A 28 0.84 -11.04 -2.00
C LYS A 28 -0.28 -10.20 -2.63
N GLY A 29 0.04 -9.08 -3.27
CA GLY A 29 -0.92 -8.20 -3.94
C GLY A 29 -1.57 -7.15 -3.04
N PHE A 30 -1.00 -6.88 -1.86
CA PHE A 30 -1.47 -5.86 -0.93
C PHE A 30 -0.61 -4.59 -1.00
N GLY A 31 -1.01 -3.54 -0.29
CA GLY A 31 -0.31 -2.24 -0.29
C GLY A 31 0.26 -1.87 1.07
N CYS A 32 1.37 -1.15 1.08
CA CYS A 32 1.89 -0.50 2.29
C CYS A 32 1.25 0.87 2.45
N LEU A 33 0.56 1.10 3.57
CA LEU A 33 -0.07 2.39 3.89
C LEU A 33 0.31 2.86 5.29
N PRO A 34 0.28 4.18 5.57
CA PRO A 34 0.33 4.69 6.94
C PRO A 34 -0.80 4.10 7.79
N GLN A 35 -0.57 3.95 9.10
CA GLN A 35 -1.60 3.42 10.02
C GLN A 35 -2.89 4.24 10.00
N SER A 36 -2.80 5.56 9.79
CA SER A 36 -3.95 6.46 9.71
C SER A 36 -4.85 6.21 8.49
N ASP A 37 -4.29 5.62 7.43
CA ASP A 37 -4.98 5.43 6.14
C ASP A 37 -5.48 3.98 5.96
N CYS A 38 -5.11 3.08 6.88
CA CYS A 38 -5.55 1.69 6.86
C CYS A 38 -6.33 1.34 8.15
N PRO A 39 -7.66 1.12 8.06
CA PRO A 39 -8.47 0.75 9.21
C PRO A 39 -8.04 -0.62 9.75
N GLN A 40 -8.24 -0.86 11.04
CA GLN A 40 -7.65 -2.00 11.74
C GLN A 40 -8.06 -3.36 11.12
N GLU A 41 -9.30 -3.47 10.65
CA GLU A 41 -9.88 -4.64 9.98
C GLU A 41 -9.31 -4.93 8.58
N ALA A 42 -8.60 -3.96 7.98
CA ALA A 42 -7.91 -4.11 6.70
C ALA A 42 -6.41 -4.34 6.87
N ARG A 43 -5.86 -4.25 8.09
CA ARG A 43 -4.44 -4.47 8.35
C ARG A 43 -4.12 -5.96 8.31
N LEU A 44 -3.03 -6.30 7.64
CA LEU A 44 -2.52 -7.65 7.48
C LEU A 44 -1.17 -7.79 8.19
N SER A 45 -0.84 -9.01 8.59
CA SER A 45 0.40 -9.32 9.31
C SER A 45 1.60 -9.58 8.39
N TYR A 46 1.47 -9.39 7.08
CA TYR A 46 2.55 -9.61 6.12
C TYR A 46 3.68 -8.59 6.31
N GLY A 47 4.91 -9.07 6.21
CA GLY A 47 6.11 -8.24 6.33
C GLY A 47 6.34 -7.33 5.12
N GLY A 48 7.37 -6.50 5.23
CA GLY A 48 7.91 -5.71 4.12
C GLY A 48 7.50 -4.24 4.06
N CYS A 49 6.50 -3.85 4.84
CA CYS A 49 6.17 -2.43 5.00
C CYS A 49 6.96 -1.84 6.17
N SER A 50 7.52 -0.64 5.99
CA SER A 50 7.96 0.20 7.12
C SER A 50 6.77 0.75 7.94
N THR A 51 5.57 0.72 7.35
CA THR A 51 4.29 1.07 7.96
C THR A 51 3.46 -0.20 8.23
N VAL A 52 2.21 -0.28 7.77
CA VAL A 52 1.37 -1.48 7.85
C VAL A 52 1.05 -2.02 6.46
N CYS A 53 0.98 -3.35 6.35
CA CYS A 53 0.41 -3.99 5.19
C CYS A 53 -1.12 -3.87 5.23
N CYS A 54 -1.74 -3.44 4.14
CA CYS A 54 -3.15 -3.13 4.05
C CYS A 54 -3.81 -3.83 2.87
N ASP A 55 -4.97 -4.44 3.13
CA ASP A 55 -5.87 -4.94 2.09
C ASP A 55 -6.57 -3.76 1.41
N LEU A 56 -5.99 -3.31 0.29
CA LEU A 56 -6.52 -2.19 -0.50
C LEU A 56 -7.95 -2.44 -1.01
N SER A 57 -8.36 -3.70 -1.15
CA SER A 57 -9.71 -4.04 -1.63
C SER A 57 -10.79 -3.66 -0.61
N LYS A 58 -10.45 -3.65 0.69
CA LYS A 58 -11.35 -3.29 1.79
C LYS A 58 -11.46 -1.79 2.02
N LEU A 59 -10.61 -0.98 1.38
CA LEU A 59 -10.67 0.46 1.53
C LEU A 59 -11.88 1.03 0.79
N THR A 60 -12.55 1.97 1.46
CA THR A 60 -13.69 2.74 0.94
C THR A 60 -13.33 4.23 0.95
N GLY A 61 -14.14 5.03 0.26
CA GLY A 61 -13.91 6.45 0.10
C GLY A 61 -12.90 6.76 -0.99
N CYS A 62 -12.94 8.01 -1.45
CA CYS A 62 -12.16 8.48 -2.59
C CYS A 62 -10.66 8.24 -2.42
N LYS A 63 -10.12 8.62 -1.25
CA LYS A 63 -8.70 8.41 -0.90
C LYS A 63 -8.33 6.91 -0.90
N GLY A 64 -9.21 6.06 -0.37
CA GLY A 64 -9.00 4.62 -0.31
C GLY A 64 -8.94 3.95 -1.69
N LYS A 65 -9.66 4.50 -2.67
CA LYS A 65 -9.62 4.04 -4.08
C LYS A 65 -8.54 4.73 -4.92
N GLY A 66 -7.60 5.44 -4.30
CA GLY A 66 -6.52 6.15 -5.00
C GLY A 66 -6.98 7.41 -5.74
N GLY A 67 -8.13 7.96 -5.38
CA GLY A 67 -8.63 9.23 -5.87
C GLY A 67 -8.41 10.38 -4.89
N GLU A 68 -8.74 11.58 -5.34
CA GLU A 68 -8.67 12.82 -4.59
C GLU A 68 -9.98 13.60 -4.71
N CYS A 69 -10.49 14.09 -3.58
CA CYS A 69 -11.67 14.94 -3.56
C CYS A 69 -11.34 16.31 -4.14
N ASN A 70 -12.08 16.70 -5.17
CA ASN A 70 -11.89 17.96 -5.88
C ASN A 70 -13.23 18.70 -6.05
N PRO A 71 -13.22 20.02 -6.25
CA PRO A 71 -14.39 20.80 -6.63
C PRO A 71 -15.12 20.24 -7.86
N LEU A 72 -16.45 20.40 -7.93
CA LEU A 72 -17.28 19.86 -9.02
C LEU A 72 -16.88 20.38 -10.42
N ASP A 73 -16.33 21.58 -10.50
CA ASP A 73 -15.86 22.24 -11.72
C ASP A 73 -14.48 21.76 -12.19
N ARG A 74 -13.74 21.01 -11.36
CA ARG A 74 -12.46 20.41 -11.76
C ARG A 74 -12.68 19.37 -12.86
N GLN A 75 -12.02 19.52 -14.00
CA GLN A 75 -12.01 18.50 -15.05
C GLN A 75 -11.08 17.34 -14.64
N CYS A 76 -11.64 16.14 -14.50
CA CYS A 76 -10.93 14.91 -14.12
C CYS A 76 -11.78 13.69 -14.50
N LYS A 77 -11.19 12.48 -14.45
CA LYS A 77 -11.97 11.24 -14.50
C LYS A 77 -12.64 11.03 -13.14
N GLU A 78 -13.96 11.07 -13.10
CA GLU A 78 -14.71 10.93 -11.84
C GLU A 78 -14.95 9.46 -11.47
N LEU A 79 -14.74 9.12 -10.20
CA LEU A 79 -15.16 7.85 -9.60
C LEU A 79 -16.45 8.05 -8.81
N GLN A 80 -17.59 8.02 -9.53
CA GLN A 80 -18.91 8.39 -8.99
C GLN A 80 -19.30 7.63 -7.71
N ALA A 81 -18.96 6.34 -7.62
CA ALA A 81 -19.27 5.51 -6.46
C ALA A 81 -18.64 6.04 -5.15
N GLU A 82 -17.53 6.78 -5.26
CA GLU A 82 -16.79 7.32 -4.11
C GLU A 82 -17.02 8.83 -3.93
N SER A 83 -17.69 9.52 -4.87
CA SER A 83 -17.94 10.97 -4.79
C SER A 83 -18.73 11.35 -3.53
N ALA A 84 -19.62 10.48 -3.04
CA ALA A 84 -20.36 10.71 -1.80
C ALA A 84 -19.46 10.87 -0.57
N SER A 85 -18.26 10.25 -0.57
CA SER A 85 -17.29 10.36 0.53
C SER A 85 -16.60 11.73 0.61
N CYS A 86 -16.65 12.54 -0.45
CA CYS A 86 -15.99 13.85 -0.52
C CYS A 86 -16.80 14.99 0.10
N GLY A 87 -18.07 14.75 0.42
CA GLY A 87 -18.97 15.78 0.95
C GLY A 87 -19.53 16.72 -0.12
N LYS A 88 -20.35 17.68 0.33
CA LYS A 88 -21.12 18.56 -0.55
C LYS A 88 -20.21 19.50 -1.35
N GLY A 89 -20.45 19.61 -2.66
CA GLY A 89 -19.71 20.51 -3.55
C GLY A 89 -18.37 19.93 -4.06
N GLN A 90 -18.13 18.64 -3.82
CA GLN A 90 -16.93 17.94 -4.27
C GLN A 90 -17.30 16.63 -4.97
N LYS A 91 -16.34 16.10 -5.74
CA LYS A 91 -16.42 14.79 -6.41
C LYS A 91 -15.09 14.05 -6.28
N CYS A 92 -15.13 12.74 -6.43
CA CYS A 92 -13.91 11.93 -6.39
C CYS A 92 -13.23 11.91 -7.76
N CYS A 93 -12.04 12.48 -7.87
CA CYS A 93 -11.24 12.46 -9.08
C CYS A 93 -10.18 11.36 -9.01
N VAL A 94 -10.04 10.58 -10.07
CA VAL A 94 -8.92 9.64 -10.26
C VAL A 94 -8.03 10.13 -11.39
N TRP A 95 -6.72 10.06 -11.15
CA TRP A 95 -5.70 10.48 -12.11
C TRP A 95 -5.00 9.23 -12.63
N LEU A 96 -5.37 8.78 -13.84
CA LEU A 96 -4.56 7.79 -14.55
C LEU A 96 -3.30 8.52 -15.02
N HIS A 97 -2.13 8.01 -14.60
CA HIS A 97 -0.86 8.39 -15.24
C HIS A 97 -0.80 7.81 -16.65
#